data_AF-A0A413N9H0-F1
#
_entry.id   AF-A0A413N9H0-F1
#
_cell.length_a   1.000
_cell.length_b   1.000
_cell.length_c   1.000
_cell.angle_alpha   90.00
_cell.angle_beta   90.00
_cell.angle_gamma   90.00
#
_symmetry.space_group_name_H-M   'P 1'
#
loop_
_entity.id
_entity.type
_entity.pdbx_description
1 polymer ?
#
loop_
_entity_poly.entity_id
_entity_poly.type
_entity_poly.pdbx_seq_one_letter_code
_entity_poly.pdbx_strand_id
1 'polypeptide(L)'
;MKKQEYKEQERQRHYYFFDYLFWLGEITWENYHKVNSKQPRGNDMLLACIMFFVLMPILTIGGHFLYDHDRLIFELFSAVLLIVFAIVAIARDRLLGEIYPPSRRKAVMRHYAGRKFSPARRNLFFFPLFVLLIPAMVLLSTALKGITDNEAKPVENTRTEVPQRWRDYLALHITVGARQEVPSEALQYLIDQDGRTSRYGQPVYVMQVRATEGDMGGEFRAGLLNHATFEEIQDGRRKFVECTWVKGYTPDSIRVLLTGWYEVNNAGLCPVDSLEWTEDTEF
;
A
#
# COMPACT_ATOMS: atom_id res chain seq x y z
N MET A 1 -68.60 -7.80 17.82
CA MET A 1 -67.32 -7.04 17.78
C MET A 1 -66.63 -7.17 16.42
N LYS A 2 -67.20 -6.64 15.32
CA LYS A 2 -66.61 -6.78 13.95
C LYS A 2 -66.34 -5.44 13.24
N LYS A 3 -66.43 -4.31 13.95
CA LYS A 3 -66.30 -2.96 13.36
C LYS A 3 -65.02 -2.20 13.76
N GLN A 4 -64.15 -2.77 14.60
CA GLN A 4 -62.91 -2.10 15.02
C GLN A 4 -61.68 -2.49 14.18
N GLU A 5 -61.61 -3.69 13.60
CA GLU A 5 -60.42 -4.14 12.84
C GLU A 5 -60.21 -3.45 11.50
N TYR A 6 -61.25 -2.83 10.90
CA TYR A 6 -61.10 -2.12 9.62
C TYR A 6 -60.62 -0.68 9.77
N LYS A 7 -60.64 -0.10 10.97
CA LYS A 7 -60.26 1.30 11.19
C LYS A 7 -58.75 1.55 11.29
N GLU A 8 -57.93 0.50 11.42
CA GLU A 8 -56.46 0.66 11.35
C GLU A 8 -55.93 0.81 9.91
N GLN A 9 -56.78 0.57 8.91
CA GLN A 9 -56.37 0.48 7.51
C GLN A 9 -56.18 1.83 6.79
N GLU A 10 -56.52 2.95 7.45
CA GLU A 10 -56.29 4.31 6.95
C GLU A 10 -55.54 5.21 7.94
N ARG A 11 -54.66 4.65 8.78
CA ARG A 11 -53.62 5.50 9.37
C ARG A 11 -52.76 5.97 8.19
N GLN A 12 -52.94 7.23 7.73
CA GLN A 12 -52.23 7.85 6.60
C GLN A 12 -50.77 7.36 6.55
N ARG A 13 -50.53 6.34 5.72
CA ARG A 13 -49.18 5.80 5.55
C ARG A 13 -48.45 6.78 4.67
N HIS A 14 -47.45 7.43 5.25
CA HIS A 14 -46.55 8.31 4.52
C HIS A 14 -45.62 7.43 3.69
N TYR A 15 -45.61 7.68 2.38
CA TYR A 15 -44.72 7.00 1.44
C TYR A 15 -43.53 7.92 1.15
N TYR A 16 -42.33 7.37 1.30
CA TYR A 16 -41.07 8.09 1.14
C TYR A 16 -40.38 7.70 -0.16
N PHE A 17 -39.27 8.39 -0.44
CA PHE A 17 -38.41 8.13 -1.59
C PHE A 17 -38.00 6.64 -1.71
N PHE A 18 -37.63 5.99 -0.61
CA PHE A 18 -37.28 4.57 -0.61
C PHE A 18 -38.45 3.64 -0.97
N ASP A 19 -39.68 4.00 -0.59
CA ASP A 19 -40.88 3.24 -0.98
C ASP A 19 -41.09 3.29 -2.50
N TYR A 20 -40.79 4.44 -3.12
CA TYR A 20 -40.84 4.58 -4.58
C TYR A 20 -39.76 3.75 -5.28
N LEU A 21 -38.54 3.72 -4.74
CA LEU A 21 -37.44 2.93 -5.31
C LEU A 21 -37.67 1.43 -5.17
N PHE A 22 -38.21 1.00 -4.03
CA PHE A 22 -38.65 -0.38 -3.84
C PHE A 22 -39.68 -0.77 -4.90
N TRP A 23 -40.73 0.05 -5.09
CA TRP A 23 -41.73 -0.17 -6.13
C TRP A 23 -41.11 -0.23 -7.53
N LEU A 24 -40.17 0.67 -7.83
CA LEU A 24 -39.49 0.73 -9.13
C LEU A 24 -38.70 -0.56 -9.41
N GLY A 25 -38.07 -1.15 -8.38
CA GLY A 25 -37.41 -2.45 -8.50
C GLY A 25 -38.40 -3.59 -8.72
N GLU A 26 -39.43 -3.71 -7.90
CA GLU A 26 -40.44 -4.77 -8.03
C GLU A 26 -41.16 -4.74 -9.39
N ILE A 27 -41.59 -3.57 -9.85
CA ILE A 27 -42.28 -3.46 -11.14
C ILE A 27 -41.33 -3.73 -12.33
N THR A 28 -40.03 -3.46 -12.17
CA THR A 28 -39.01 -3.82 -13.17
C THR A 28 -38.83 -5.33 -13.22
N TRP A 29 -38.74 -5.96 -12.05
CA TRP A 29 -38.70 -7.42 -11.94
C TRP A 29 -39.93 -8.04 -12.59
N GLU A 30 -41.14 -7.67 -12.18
CA GLU A 30 -42.40 -8.23 -12.71
C GLU A 30 -42.48 -8.18 -14.25
N ASN A 31 -42.09 -7.06 -14.86
CA ASN A 31 -42.19 -6.87 -16.30
C ASN A 31 -41.09 -7.57 -17.12
N TYR A 32 -39.88 -7.72 -16.58
CA TYR A 32 -38.70 -8.09 -17.37
C TYR A 32 -37.95 -9.34 -16.88
N HIS A 33 -38.24 -9.86 -15.68
CA HIS A 33 -37.54 -11.03 -15.14
C HIS A 33 -37.64 -12.28 -16.03
N LYS A 34 -38.74 -12.41 -16.78
CA LYS A 34 -38.96 -13.53 -17.72
C LYS A 34 -38.02 -13.47 -18.93
N VAL A 35 -37.62 -12.27 -19.35
CA VAL A 35 -36.72 -12.07 -20.49
C VAL A 35 -35.27 -12.03 -20.01
N ASN A 36 -35.02 -11.45 -18.83
CA ASN A 36 -33.71 -11.37 -18.24
C ASN A 36 -33.82 -11.56 -16.72
N SER A 37 -33.29 -12.65 -16.20
CA SER A 37 -33.32 -12.96 -14.77
C SER A 37 -32.42 -12.06 -13.92
N LYS A 38 -31.55 -11.23 -14.55
CA LYS A 38 -30.66 -10.27 -13.86
C LYS A 38 -31.34 -8.94 -13.52
N GLN A 39 -32.65 -8.83 -13.70
CA GLN A 39 -33.34 -7.58 -13.37
C GLN A 39 -33.30 -7.35 -11.84
N PRO A 40 -33.13 -6.09 -11.41
CA PRO A 40 -33.11 -5.75 -9.99
C PRO A 40 -34.52 -5.87 -9.38
N ARG A 41 -34.62 -6.48 -8.20
CA ARG A 41 -35.82 -6.51 -7.36
C ARG A 41 -35.90 -5.25 -6.49
N GLY A 42 -37.01 -5.07 -5.77
CA GLY A 42 -37.16 -3.95 -4.83
C GLY A 42 -36.10 -3.97 -3.73
N ASN A 43 -35.73 -5.14 -3.22
CA ASN A 43 -34.65 -5.30 -2.25
C ASN A 43 -33.28 -4.90 -2.83
N ASP A 44 -33.02 -5.20 -4.11
CA ASP A 44 -31.77 -4.83 -4.78
C ASP A 44 -31.66 -3.31 -4.92
N MET A 45 -32.77 -2.62 -5.21
CA MET A 45 -32.81 -1.16 -5.25
C MET A 45 -32.54 -0.53 -3.89
N LEU A 46 -33.14 -1.07 -2.83
CA LEU A 46 -32.93 -0.58 -1.46
C LEU A 46 -31.49 -0.80 -1.01
N LEU A 47 -30.92 -1.98 -1.28
CA LEU A 47 -29.52 -2.28 -0.98
C LEU A 47 -28.58 -1.33 -1.73
N ALA A 48 -28.83 -1.09 -3.03
CA ALA A 48 -28.04 -0.15 -3.82
C ALA A 48 -28.08 1.28 -3.23
N CYS A 49 -29.21 1.71 -2.67
CA CYS A 49 -29.30 3.00 -1.99
C CYS A 49 -28.45 3.06 -0.72
N ILE A 50 -28.55 2.04 0.13
CA ILE A 50 -27.78 1.98 1.38
C ILE A 50 -26.29 2.01 1.05
N MET A 51 -25.90 1.26 0.03
CA MET A 51 -24.53 1.26 -0.48
C MET A 51 -24.07 2.62 -0.96
N PHE A 52 -24.92 3.30 -1.70
CA PHE A 52 -24.58 4.58 -2.28
C PHE A 52 -24.51 5.70 -1.23
N PHE A 53 -25.50 5.79 -0.35
CA PHE A 53 -25.62 6.90 0.61
C PHE A 53 -24.85 6.69 1.92
N VAL A 54 -24.47 5.46 2.24
CA VAL A 54 -23.77 5.15 3.49
C VAL A 54 -22.35 4.68 3.23
N LEU A 55 -22.17 3.64 2.40
CA LEU A 55 -20.85 3.03 2.22
C LEU A 55 -19.89 3.95 1.47
N MET A 56 -20.32 4.50 0.33
CA MET A 56 -19.44 5.36 -0.47
C MET A 56 -18.93 6.58 0.29
N PRO A 57 -19.77 7.35 1.02
CA PRO A 57 -19.28 8.43 1.86
C PRO A 57 -18.30 7.97 2.94
N ILE A 58 -18.55 6.85 3.62
CA ILE A 58 -17.65 6.31 4.65
C ILE A 58 -16.29 5.94 4.03
N LEU A 59 -16.27 5.28 2.88
CA LEU A 59 -15.03 4.95 2.18
C LEU A 59 -14.29 6.19 1.68
N THR A 60 -15.02 7.19 1.17
CA THR A 60 -14.42 8.43 0.66
C THR A 60 -13.80 9.25 1.79
N ILE A 61 -14.52 9.38 2.91
CA ILE A 61 -14.03 10.08 4.11
C ILE A 61 -12.87 9.30 4.73
N GLY A 62 -13.03 7.99 4.94
CA GLY A 62 -11.97 7.13 5.47
C GLY A 62 -10.72 7.15 4.60
N GLY A 63 -10.86 7.11 3.28
CA GLY A 63 -9.75 7.26 2.34
C GLY A 63 -9.07 8.61 2.44
N HIS A 64 -9.83 9.71 2.47
CA HIS A 64 -9.25 11.04 2.58
C HIS A 64 -8.46 11.24 3.90
N PHE A 65 -8.94 10.70 5.03
CA PHE A 65 -8.29 10.92 6.33
C PHE A 65 -7.22 9.88 6.69
N LEU A 66 -7.38 8.62 6.28
CA LEU A 66 -6.49 7.52 6.69
C LEU A 66 -5.37 7.24 5.69
N TYR A 67 -5.54 7.62 4.41
CA TYR A 67 -4.52 7.33 3.38
C TYR A 67 -3.20 8.04 3.63
N ASP A 68 -3.24 9.30 4.09
CA ASP A 68 -2.04 10.10 4.36
C ASP A 68 -1.37 9.76 5.70
N HIS A 69 -2.06 9.04 6.61
CA HIS A 69 -1.54 8.70 7.93
C HIS A 69 -0.82 7.34 7.95
N ASP A 70 -1.50 6.27 7.53
CA ASP A 70 -0.92 4.93 7.53
C ASP A 70 -1.66 4.04 6.52
N ARG A 71 -0.92 3.60 5.50
CA ARG A 71 -1.43 2.76 4.43
C ARG A 71 -1.98 1.42 4.95
N LEU A 72 -1.37 0.83 5.98
CA LEU A 72 -1.82 -0.46 6.52
C LEU A 72 -3.16 -0.32 7.26
N ILE A 73 -3.35 0.77 7.98
CA ILE A 73 -4.62 1.07 8.69
C ILE A 73 -5.74 1.29 7.67
N PHE A 74 -5.45 2.00 6.58
CA PHE A 74 -6.41 2.20 5.50
C PHE A 74 -6.79 0.89 4.79
N GLU A 75 -5.82 0.02 4.50
CA GLU A 75 -6.07 -1.28 3.88
C GLU A 75 -6.92 -2.19 4.79
N LEU A 76 -6.62 -2.25 6.10
CA LEU A 76 -7.39 -3.01 7.07
C LEU A 76 -8.83 -2.47 7.22
N PHE A 77 -8.97 -1.15 7.34
CA PHE A 77 -10.29 -0.49 7.43
C PHE A 77 -11.15 -0.78 6.21
N SER A 78 -10.56 -0.67 5.02
CA SER A 78 -11.22 -0.97 3.75
C SER A 78 -11.62 -2.45 3.66
N ALA A 79 -10.74 -3.37 4.07
CA ALA A 79 -11.02 -4.80 4.09
C ALA A 79 -12.17 -5.15 5.05
N VAL A 80 -12.18 -4.60 6.26
CA VAL A 80 -13.27 -4.81 7.23
C VAL A 80 -14.60 -4.28 6.68
N LEU A 81 -14.61 -3.09 6.09
CA LEU A 81 -15.80 -2.53 5.45
C LEU A 81 -16.33 -3.40 4.31
N LEU A 82 -15.45 -3.96 3.48
CA LEU A 82 -15.82 -4.89 2.42
C LEU A 82 -16.42 -6.18 2.96
N ILE A 83 -15.86 -6.74 4.05
CA ILE A 83 -16.40 -7.94 4.71
C ILE A 83 -17.80 -7.66 5.27
N VAL A 84 -17.97 -6.55 6.01
CA VAL A 84 -19.27 -6.13 6.53
C VAL A 84 -20.27 -5.95 5.39
N PHE A 85 -19.85 -5.34 4.28
CA PHE A 85 -20.70 -5.20 3.12
C PHE A 85 -21.09 -6.53 2.49
N ALA A 86 -20.15 -7.46 2.31
CA ALA A 86 -20.43 -8.79 1.78
C ALA A 86 -21.49 -9.52 2.64
N ILE A 87 -21.38 -9.41 3.98
CA ILE A 87 -22.37 -9.96 4.91
C ILE A 87 -23.74 -9.32 4.68
N VAL A 88 -23.82 -7.99 4.56
CA VAL A 88 -25.08 -7.27 4.30
C VAL A 88 -25.68 -7.66 2.94
N ALA A 89 -24.85 -7.84 1.92
CA ALA A 89 -25.30 -8.25 0.59
C ALA A 89 -25.87 -9.68 0.58
N ILE A 90 -25.23 -10.61 1.29
CA ILE A 90 -25.71 -11.99 1.45
C ILE A 90 -26.98 -12.03 2.29
N ALA A 91 -27.02 -11.29 3.41
CA ALA A 91 -28.15 -11.26 4.32
C ALA A 91 -29.28 -10.30 3.89
N ARG A 92 -29.19 -9.69 2.70
CA ARG A 92 -30.06 -8.58 2.27
C ARG A 92 -31.56 -8.90 2.39
N ASP A 93 -31.98 -10.10 1.99
CA ASP A 93 -33.40 -10.45 1.93
C ASP A 93 -33.97 -10.68 3.33
N ARG A 94 -33.13 -11.17 4.26
CA ARG A 94 -33.46 -11.30 5.67
C ARG A 94 -33.47 -9.94 6.36
N LEU A 95 -32.41 -9.16 6.20
CA LEU A 95 -32.23 -7.85 6.85
C LEU A 95 -33.28 -6.83 6.38
N LEU A 96 -33.48 -6.71 5.06
CA LEU A 96 -34.51 -5.84 4.50
C LEU A 96 -35.90 -6.46 4.65
N GLY A 97 -36.03 -7.77 4.86
CA GLY A 97 -37.29 -8.41 5.23
C GLY A 97 -37.79 -7.95 6.59
N GLU A 98 -36.89 -7.78 7.56
CA GLU A 98 -37.18 -7.27 8.90
C GLU A 98 -37.44 -5.75 8.90
N ILE A 99 -36.58 -4.97 8.23
CA ILE A 99 -36.71 -3.49 8.14
C ILE A 99 -37.93 -3.09 7.27
N TYR A 100 -38.22 -3.90 6.25
CA TYR A 100 -39.26 -3.63 5.27
C TYR A 100 -40.26 -4.80 5.19
N PRO A 101 -41.22 -4.88 6.13
CA PRO A 101 -42.07 -6.05 6.31
C PRO A 101 -43.06 -6.27 5.16
N PRO A 102 -43.57 -7.50 4.96
CA PRO A 102 -44.51 -7.84 3.88
C PRO A 102 -45.75 -6.94 3.80
N SER A 103 -46.26 -6.49 4.95
CA SER A 103 -47.43 -5.60 5.03
C SER A 103 -47.16 -4.20 4.44
N ARG A 104 -45.92 -3.72 4.51
CA ARG A 104 -45.50 -2.44 3.89
C ARG A 104 -45.31 -2.63 2.40
N ARG A 105 -44.62 -3.69 1.98
CA ARG A 105 -44.41 -4.05 0.57
C ARG A 105 -45.72 -4.08 -0.21
N LYS A 106 -46.73 -4.77 0.33
CA LYS A 106 -48.06 -4.87 -0.30
C LYS A 106 -48.78 -3.53 -0.38
N ALA A 107 -48.62 -2.66 0.62
CA ALA A 107 -49.21 -1.32 0.61
C ALA A 107 -48.55 -0.42 -0.45
N VAL A 108 -47.23 -0.50 -0.57
CA VAL A 108 -46.45 0.27 -1.57
C VAL A 108 -46.83 -0.12 -2.99
N MET A 109 -46.94 -1.42 -3.27
CA MET A 109 -47.38 -1.90 -4.58
C MET A 109 -48.79 -1.42 -4.94
N ARG A 110 -49.72 -1.39 -3.97
CA ARG A 110 -51.08 -0.86 -4.17
C ARG A 110 -51.09 0.64 -4.39
N HIS A 111 -50.32 1.39 -3.60
CA HIS A 111 -50.26 2.84 -3.69
C HIS A 111 -49.76 3.32 -5.07
N TYR A 112 -48.79 2.62 -5.64
CA TYR A 112 -48.23 2.97 -6.95
C TYR A 112 -48.79 2.17 -8.14
N ALA A 113 -49.82 1.33 -7.95
CA ALA A 113 -50.39 0.49 -9.00
C ALA A 113 -50.83 1.25 -10.27
N GLY A 114 -51.29 2.50 -10.12
CA GLY A 114 -51.72 3.36 -11.24
C GLY A 114 -50.60 4.18 -11.88
N ARG A 115 -49.36 4.14 -11.37
CA ARG A 115 -48.26 4.92 -11.94
C ARG A 115 -47.71 4.26 -13.20
N LYS A 116 -47.64 5.02 -14.29
CA LYS A 116 -46.95 4.58 -15.52
C LYS A 116 -45.47 4.36 -15.24
N PHE A 117 -45.04 3.11 -15.42
CA PHE A 117 -43.64 2.72 -15.48
C PHE A 117 -42.99 3.30 -16.73
N SER A 118 -41.76 3.81 -16.61
CA SER A 118 -40.96 4.19 -17.77
C SER A 118 -39.52 3.69 -17.61
N PRO A 119 -38.95 3.01 -18.63
CA PRO A 119 -37.56 2.54 -18.59
C PRO A 119 -36.53 3.66 -18.37
N ALA A 120 -36.83 4.89 -18.81
CA ALA A 120 -35.98 6.06 -18.62
C ALA A 120 -35.81 6.43 -17.12
N ARG A 121 -36.87 6.33 -16.31
CA ARG A 121 -36.80 6.63 -14.87
C ARG A 121 -35.96 5.61 -14.11
N ARG A 122 -35.97 4.35 -14.54
CA ARG A 122 -35.07 3.29 -14.04
C ARG A 122 -33.61 3.65 -14.33
N ASN A 123 -33.30 3.98 -15.58
CA ASN A 123 -31.92 4.27 -15.97
C ASN A 123 -31.37 5.54 -15.30
N LEU A 124 -32.22 6.56 -15.06
CA LEU A 124 -31.84 7.77 -14.32
C LEU A 124 -31.37 7.46 -12.88
N PHE A 125 -31.91 6.42 -12.24
CA PHE A 125 -31.48 6.01 -10.90
C PHE A 125 -30.13 5.29 -10.91
N PHE A 126 -29.87 4.45 -11.91
CA PHE A 126 -28.58 3.77 -12.04
C PHE A 126 -27.47 4.69 -12.56
N PHE A 127 -27.81 5.77 -13.26
CA PHE A 127 -26.86 6.73 -13.79
C PHE A 127 -25.87 7.29 -12.73
N PRO A 128 -26.30 7.83 -11.57
CA PRO A 128 -25.38 8.25 -10.52
C PRO A 128 -24.59 7.08 -9.91
N LEU A 129 -25.18 5.87 -9.87
CA LEU A 129 -24.49 4.66 -9.40
C LEU A 129 -23.30 4.30 -10.30
N PHE A 130 -23.47 4.45 -11.62
CA PHE A 130 -22.40 4.23 -12.61
C PHE A 130 -21.34 5.33 -12.59
N VAL A 131 -21.73 6.59 -12.44
CA VAL A 131 -20.77 7.72 -12.38
C VAL A 131 -19.90 7.65 -11.12
N LEU A 132 -20.45 7.17 -10.00
CA LEU A 132 -19.71 7.07 -8.73
C LEU A 132 -19.01 5.72 -8.52
N LEU A 133 -19.22 4.75 -9.42
CA LEU A 133 -18.31 3.61 -9.59
C LEU A 133 -16.92 4.07 -10.04
N ILE A 134 -16.78 5.25 -10.65
CA ILE A 134 -15.48 5.77 -11.11
C ILE A 134 -14.49 5.94 -9.93
N PRO A 135 -14.82 6.65 -8.82
CA PRO A 135 -13.98 6.68 -7.63
C PRO A 135 -13.65 5.29 -7.05
N ALA A 136 -14.65 4.39 -7.01
CA ALA A 136 -14.45 3.04 -6.50
C ALA A 136 -13.55 2.19 -7.39
N MET A 137 -13.62 2.37 -8.71
CA MET A 137 -12.72 1.76 -9.69
C MET A 137 -11.32 2.36 -9.59
N VAL A 138 -11.17 3.65 -9.31
CA VAL A 138 -9.86 4.29 -9.05
C VAL A 138 -9.26 3.77 -7.74
N LEU A 139 -10.06 3.60 -6.69
CA LEU A 139 -9.64 2.97 -5.43
C LEU A 139 -9.31 1.49 -5.59
N LEU A 140 -10.12 0.74 -6.35
CA LEU A 140 -9.83 -0.64 -6.69
C LEU A 140 -8.59 -0.75 -7.58
N SER A 141 -8.38 0.17 -8.52
CA SER A 141 -7.17 0.22 -9.34
C SER A 141 -5.95 0.59 -8.52
N THR A 142 -6.06 1.42 -7.47
CA THR A 142 -4.92 1.72 -6.58
C THR A 142 -4.66 0.59 -5.58
N ALA A 143 -5.69 -0.08 -5.07
CA ALA A 143 -5.56 -1.28 -4.25
C ALA A 143 -5.04 -2.49 -5.06
N LEU A 144 -5.59 -2.72 -6.25
CA LEU A 144 -5.10 -3.73 -7.20
C LEU A 144 -3.72 -3.36 -7.69
N LYS A 145 -3.40 -2.09 -7.97
CA LYS A 145 -2.03 -1.68 -8.28
C LYS A 145 -1.11 -1.93 -7.08
N GLY A 146 -1.59 -1.78 -5.85
CA GLY A 146 -0.90 -2.27 -4.65
C GLY A 146 -0.64 -3.77 -4.67
N ILE A 147 -1.60 -4.59 -5.13
CA ILE A 147 -1.48 -6.07 -5.21
C ILE A 147 -0.66 -6.52 -6.44
N THR A 148 -0.79 -5.87 -7.59
CA THR A 148 -0.08 -6.19 -8.82
C THR A 148 1.31 -5.57 -8.83
N ASP A 149 1.56 -4.46 -8.14
CA ASP A 149 2.93 -4.03 -7.84
C ASP A 149 3.55 -4.98 -6.80
N ASN A 150 2.76 -5.72 -6.00
CA ASN A 150 3.26 -6.83 -5.19
C ASN A 150 3.52 -8.12 -6.03
N GLU A 151 2.87 -8.30 -7.19
CA GLU A 151 3.12 -9.43 -8.11
C GLU A 151 4.07 -9.10 -9.29
N ALA A 152 4.26 -7.82 -9.62
CA ALA A 152 5.12 -7.32 -10.71
C ALA A 152 6.39 -6.64 -10.20
N LYS A 153 6.54 -6.47 -8.88
CA LYS A 153 7.88 -6.51 -8.29
C LYS A 153 8.41 -7.94 -8.50
N PRO A 154 9.61 -8.12 -9.06
CA PRO A 154 10.23 -9.44 -9.05
C PRO A 154 10.24 -9.91 -7.60
N VAL A 155 9.77 -11.14 -7.37
CA VAL A 155 9.68 -11.84 -6.08
C VAL A 155 10.77 -11.36 -5.11
N GLU A 156 10.41 -10.45 -4.22
CA GLU A 156 11.13 -10.20 -2.97
C GLU A 156 10.75 -11.40 -2.10
N ASN A 157 11.67 -12.36 -2.00
CA ASN A 157 11.38 -13.67 -1.44
C ASN A 157 10.86 -13.48 -0.02
N THR A 158 9.70 -14.06 0.23
CA THR A 158 9.29 -14.40 1.60
C THR A 158 10.04 -15.66 2.05
N ARG A 159 11.37 -15.60 2.00
CA ARG A 159 12.27 -16.62 2.56
C ARG A 159 13.24 -15.89 3.48
N THR A 160 12.72 -15.44 4.62
CA THR A 160 13.50 -14.73 5.66
C THR A 160 14.51 -13.76 5.04
N GLU A 161 14.03 -12.83 4.22
CA GLU A 161 14.89 -11.81 3.60
C GLU A 161 15.27 -10.79 4.68
N VAL A 162 16.33 -11.14 5.40
CA VAL A 162 17.52 -10.32 5.45
C VAL A 162 17.43 -9.14 4.44
N PRO A 163 17.29 -7.87 4.90
CA PRO A 163 17.16 -6.71 4.03
C PRO A 163 18.23 -6.73 2.93
N GLN A 164 17.96 -6.25 1.71
CA GLN A 164 18.98 -6.18 0.63
C GLN A 164 20.28 -5.54 1.14
N ARG A 165 20.17 -4.49 1.98
CA ARG A 165 21.27 -3.87 2.73
C ARG A 165 22.08 -4.83 3.61
N TRP A 166 21.44 -5.84 4.20
CA TRP A 166 22.10 -6.89 4.96
C TRP A 166 22.69 -7.98 4.07
N ARG A 167 22.09 -8.37 2.93
CA ARG A 167 22.78 -9.26 1.97
C ARG A 167 24.06 -8.62 1.44
N ASP A 168 23.98 -7.34 1.10
CA ASP A 168 25.10 -6.51 0.65
C ASP A 168 26.17 -6.39 1.75
N TYR A 169 25.74 -6.12 2.98
CA TYR A 169 26.61 -6.13 4.15
C TYR A 169 27.22 -7.51 4.45
N LEU A 170 26.49 -8.60 4.25
CA LEU A 170 26.99 -9.96 4.55
C LEU A 170 28.12 -10.34 3.59
N ALA A 171 27.97 -10.02 2.30
CA ALA A 171 29.03 -10.22 1.31
C ALA A 171 30.28 -9.41 1.68
N LEU A 172 30.10 -8.12 2.02
CA LEU A 172 31.20 -7.27 2.49
C LEU A 172 31.84 -7.79 3.79
N HIS A 173 31.04 -8.27 4.73
CA HIS A 173 31.52 -8.81 6.01
C HIS A 173 32.37 -10.07 5.80
N ILE A 174 31.95 -10.95 4.89
CA ILE A 174 32.66 -12.19 4.56
C ILE A 174 33.95 -11.89 3.80
N THR A 175 33.90 -11.03 2.77
CA THR A 175 35.05 -10.81 1.88
C THR A 175 36.12 -9.90 2.47
N VAL A 176 35.73 -8.84 3.19
CA VAL A 176 36.67 -7.79 3.64
C VAL A 176 36.59 -7.49 5.14
N GLY A 177 35.90 -8.35 5.91
CA GLY A 177 35.78 -8.20 7.37
C GLY A 177 34.96 -6.99 7.80
N ALA A 178 34.09 -6.49 6.93
CA ALA A 178 33.35 -5.25 7.13
C ALA A 178 32.46 -5.25 8.41
N ARG A 179 32.47 -4.17 9.20
CA ARG A 179 31.57 -3.91 10.34
C ARG A 179 30.66 -2.72 10.05
N GLN A 180 29.34 -2.91 10.10
CA GLN A 180 28.40 -1.82 9.82
C GLN A 180 28.44 -0.82 10.99
N GLU A 181 28.98 0.36 10.74
CA GLU A 181 28.91 1.47 11.69
C GLU A 181 27.90 2.51 11.20
N VAL A 182 27.18 3.13 12.14
CA VAL A 182 26.30 4.26 11.82
C VAL A 182 27.17 5.51 11.86
N PRO A 183 27.42 6.18 10.73
CA PRO A 183 28.22 7.40 10.72
C PRO A 183 27.51 8.49 11.53
N SER A 184 28.29 9.35 12.20
CA SER A 184 27.73 10.55 12.82
C SER A 184 27.16 11.49 11.75
N GLU A 185 26.21 12.35 12.12
CA GLU A 185 25.57 13.28 11.16
C GLU A 185 26.60 14.15 10.42
N ALA A 186 27.65 14.59 11.11
CA ALA A 186 28.73 15.37 10.50
C ALA A 186 29.55 14.56 9.48
N LEU A 187 29.81 13.28 9.76
CA LEU A 187 30.51 12.41 8.82
C LEU A 187 29.63 12.07 7.62
N GLN A 188 28.34 11.81 7.85
CA GLN A 188 27.38 11.55 6.78
C GLN A 188 27.28 12.75 5.83
N TYR A 189 27.22 13.97 6.36
CA TYR A 189 27.21 15.18 5.55
C TYR A 189 28.45 15.32 4.66
N LEU A 190 29.64 14.96 5.17
CA LEU A 190 30.87 14.98 4.38
C LEU A 190 30.89 13.89 3.29
N ILE A 191 30.36 12.70 3.59
CA ILE A 191 30.21 11.62 2.60
C ILE A 191 29.22 12.02 1.50
N ASP A 192 28.14 12.72 1.84
CA ASP A 192 27.14 13.19 0.89
C ASP A 192 27.68 14.22 -0.10
N GLN A 193 28.70 14.99 0.31
CA GLN A 193 29.41 15.93 -0.55
C GLN A 193 30.45 15.26 -1.46
N ASP A 194 30.77 13.98 -1.26
CA ASP A 194 31.74 13.28 -2.08
C ASP A 194 31.22 13.07 -3.51
N GLY A 195 32.09 13.28 -4.50
CA GLY A 195 31.74 13.14 -5.91
C GLY A 195 31.33 11.71 -6.29
N ARG A 196 31.79 10.69 -5.57
CA ARG A 196 31.38 9.29 -5.76
C ARG A 196 29.94 9.09 -5.29
N THR A 197 29.53 9.73 -4.20
CA THR A 197 28.14 9.68 -3.73
C THR A 197 27.18 10.32 -4.75
N SER A 198 27.60 11.44 -5.37
CA SER A 198 26.84 12.04 -6.45
C SER A 198 26.73 11.16 -7.71
N ARG A 199 27.73 10.30 -7.97
CA ARG A 199 27.80 9.47 -9.17
C ARG A 199 27.19 8.07 -9.00
N TYR A 200 27.34 7.47 -7.82
CA TYR A 200 26.96 6.08 -7.55
C TYR A 200 25.85 5.95 -6.50
N GLY A 201 25.38 7.07 -5.94
CA GLY A 201 24.41 7.07 -4.85
C GLY A 201 25.07 6.88 -3.48
N GLN A 202 24.26 6.61 -2.46
CA GLN A 202 24.74 6.44 -1.08
C GLN A 202 25.65 5.20 -0.96
N PRO A 203 26.74 5.26 -0.16
CA PRO A 203 27.58 4.10 0.06
C PRO A 203 26.76 2.98 0.72
N VAL A 204 26.97 1.75 0.24
CA VAL A 204 26.35 0.56 0.84
C VAL A 204 26.96 0.23 2.19
N TYR A 205 28.18 0.70 2.43
CA TYR A 205 28.95 0.41 3.60
C TYR A 205 29.87 1.57 3.99
N VAL A 206 29.90 1.86 5.29
CA VAL A 206 30.74 2.89 5.91
C VAL A 206 31.25 2.34 7.23
N MET A 207 32.56 2.43 7.47
CA MET A 207 33.18 2.09 8.74
C MET A 207 34.31 3.06 9.09
N GLN A 208 34.58 3.25 10.37
CA GLN A 208 35.85 3.79 10.81
C GLN A 208 36.88 2.65 10.92
N VAL A 209 38.04 2.85 10.29
CA VAL A 209 39.15 1.89 10.36
C VAL A 209 39.80 1.98 11.75
N ARG A 210 39.97 0.84 12.41
CA ARG A 210 40.64 0.74 13.71
C ARG A 210 41.94 -0.05 13.58
N ALA A 211 42.91 0.23 14.44
CA ALA A 211 44.13 -0.57 14.55
C ALA A 211 43.84 -1.86 15.32
N THR A 212 43.08 -2.76 14.71
CA THR A 212 42.84 -4.12 15.21
C THR A 212 43.29 -5.13 14.16
N GLU A 213 43.74 -6.30 14.57
CA GLU A 213 44.19 -7.37 13.67
C GLU A 213 43.11 -7.74 12.63
N GLY A 214 41.82 -7.67 12.98
CA GLY A 214 40.72 -7.92 12.05
C GLY A 214 40.41 -6.78 11.05
N ASP A 215 40.89 -5.56 11.29
CA ASP A 215 40.67 -4.43 10.37
C ASP A 215 41.89 -4.24 9.47
N MET A 216 43.08 -4.23 10.08
CA MET A 216 44.36 -3.97 9.41
C MET A 216 45.08 -5.25 8.97
N GLY A 217 44.49 -6.43 9.20
CA GLY A 217 44.97 -7.71 8.70
C GLY A 217 44.39 -8.03 7.32
N GLY A 218 45.26 -8.48 6.40
CA GLY A 218 44.87 -8.89 5.04
C GLY A 218 45.34 -7.92 3.95
N GLU A 219 45.25 -8.35 2.68
CA GLU A 219 45.74 -7.57 1.53
C GLU A 219 44.83 -6.39 1.19
N PHE A 220 43.56 -6.46 1.58
CA PHE A 220 42.53 -5.46 1.23
C PHE A 220 42.86 -4.04 1.71
N ARG A 221 43.41 -3.90 2.92
CA ARG A 221 43.77 -2.59 3.52
C ARG A 221 45.27 -2.35 3.54
N ALA A 222 46.07 -3.17 2.85
CA ALA A 222 47.51 -3.01 2.79
C ALA A 222 47.93 -1.64 2.21
N GLY A 223 47.11 -1.08 1.30
CA GLY A 223 47.29 0.28 0.78
C GLY A 223 47.34 1.35 1.87
N LEU A 224 46.53 1.22 2.94
CA LEU A 224 46.54 2.16 4.07
C LEU A 224 47.86 2.16 4.85
N LEU A 225 48.56 1.02 4.90
CA LEU A 225 49.86 0.91 5.57
C LEU A 225 50.97 1.69 4.85
N ASN A 226 50.77 2.05 3.57
CA ASN A 226 51.67 2.98 2.88
C ASN A 226 51.47 4.43 3.34
N HIS A 227 50.35 4.72 4.00
CA HIS A 227 49.97 6.07 4.40
C HIS A 227 50.11 6.31 5.90
N ALA A 228 49.74 5.36 6.77
CA ALA A 228 49.82 5.51 8.22
C ALA A 228 50.26 4.21 8.90
N THR A 229 50.98 4.32 10.01
CA THR A 229 51.38 3.13 10.79
C THR A 229 50.23 2.64 11.68
N PHE A 230 50.31 1.38 12.10
CA PHE A 230 49.35 0.79 13.02
C PHE A 230 49.26 1.59 14.33
N GLU A 231 50.40 2.04 14.90
CA GLU A 231 50.40 2.83 16.13
C GLU A 231 49.72 4.19 15.95
N GLU A 232 49.88 4.85 14.79
CA GLU A 232 49.24 6.14 14.51
C GLU A 232 47.72 6.07 14.47
N ILE A 233 47.18 4.97 13.95
CA ILE A 233 45.75 4.68 13.93
C ILE A 233 45.27 4.26 15.33
N GLN A 234 46.05 3.45 16.04
CA GLN A 234 45.72 2.96 17.38
C GLN A 234 45.63 4.09 18.40
N ASP A 235 46.59 5.01 18.38
CA ASP A 235 46.64 6.19 19.24
C ASP A 235 45.59 7.23 18.85
N GLY A 236 44.88 7.03 17.73
CA GLY A 236 43.90 7.98 17.18
C GLY A 236 44.50 9.28 16.65
N ARG A 237 45.82 9.33 16.46
CA ARG A 237 46.54 10.47 15.85
C ARG A 237 46.09 10.68 14.41
N ARG A 238 45.76 9.59 13.71
CA ARG A 238 45.17 9.61 12.37
C ARG A 238 43.93 8.74 12.36
N LYS A 239 42.87 9.24 11.73
CA LYS A 239 41.57 8.57 11.69
C LYS A 239 41.19 8.35 10.23
N PHE A 240 40.83 7.12 9.89
CA PHE A 240 40.42 6.79 8.54
C PHE A 240 38.99 6.28 8.51
N VAL A 241 38.28 6.64 7.45
CA VAL A 241 36.94 6.15 7.14
C VAL A 241 37.02 5.41 5.82
N GLU A 242 36.42 4.23 5.80
CA GLU A 242 36.26 3.39 4.62
C GLU A 242 34.80 3.46 4.18
N CYS A 243 34.59 3.74 2.90
CA CYS A 243 33.27 3.79 2.29
C CYS A 243 33.26 2.93 1.03
N THR A 244 32.22 2.13 0.84
CA THR A 244 32.06 1.29 -0.35
C THR A 244 30.79 1.65 -1.10
N TRP A 245 30.91 1.80 -2.43
CA TRP A 245 29.81 2.07 -3.36
C TRP A 245 29.65 0.93 -4.35
N VAL A 246 28.42 0.74 -4.83
CA VAL A 246 28.14 -0.12 -5.98
C VAL A 246 28.39 0.70 -7.25
N LYS A 247 29.49 0.41 -7.95
CA LYS A 247 29.84 1.09 -9.19
C LYS A 247 28.99 0.60 -10.36
N GLY A 248 28.62 -0.69 -10.34
CA GLY A 248 27.81 -1.32 -11.38
C GLY A 248 27.82 -2.84 -11.26
N TYR A 249 27.48 -3.50 -12.37
CA TYR A 249 27.43 -4.96 -12.47
C TYR A 249 28.20 -5.42 -13.71
N THR A 250 28.87 -6.57 -13.63
CA THR A 250 29.42 -7.26 -14.79
C THR A 250 28.28 -7.84 -15.65
N PRO A 251 28.54 -8.27 -16.90
CA PRO A 251 27.53 -8.94 -17.74
C PRO A 251 26.90 -10.18 -17.08
N ASP A 252 27.66 -10.86 -16.23
CA ASP A 252 27.22 -12.03 -15.46
C ASP A 252 26.50 -11.65 -14.16
N SER A 253 26.11 -10.39 -14.00
CA SER A 253 25.41 -9.84 -12.83
C SER A 253 26.20 -9.85 -11.52
N ILE A 254 27.54 -9.96 -11.58
CA ILE A 254 28.42 -9.83 -10.40
C ILE A 254 28.62 -8.35 -10.10
N ARG A 255 28.56 -7.95 -8.83
CA ARG A 255 28.73 -6.53 -8.47
C ARG A 255 30.16 -6.09 -8.63
N VAL A 256 30.32 -4.89 -9.18
CA VAL A 256 31.58 -4.14 -9.17
C VAL A 256 31.47 -3.11 -8.05
N LEU A 257 32.31 -3.29 -7.03
CA LEU A 257 32.36 -2.47 -5.83
C LEU A 257 33.57 -1.54 -5.91
N LEU A 258 33.39 -0.31 -5.45
CA LEU A 258 34.45 0.66 -5.29
C LEU A 258 34.56 1.01 -3.82
N THR A 259 35.66 0.64 -3.19
CA THR A 259 35.97 1.02 -1.81
C THR A 259 36.98 2.17 -1.83
N GLY A 260 36.66 3.25 -1.11
CA GLY A 260 37.52 4.41 -0.95
C GLY A 260 37.86 4.61 0.52
N TRP A 261 39.12 4.93 0.78
CA TRP A 261 39.60 5.30 2.10
C TRP A 261 39.86 6.79 2.17
N TYR A 262 39.44 7.38 3.29
CA TYR A 262 39.56 8.81 3.53
C TYR A 262 40.19 9.05 4.89
N GLU A 263 41.14 9.96 4.95
CA GLU A 263 41.62 10.50 6.21
C GLU A 263 40.65 11.57 6.70
N VAL A 264 40.19 11.43 7.94
CA VAL A 264 39.37 12.42 8.64
C VAL A 264 40.29 13.43 9.29
N ASN A 265 40.27 14.66 8.80
CA ASN A 265 40.97 15.78 9.43
C ASN A 265 39.97 16.86 9.87
N ASN A 266 40.46 17.89 10.55
CA ASN A 266 39.62 19.00 11.02
C ASN A 266 38.95 19.80 9.88
N ALA A 267 39.38 19.62 8.62
CA ALA A 267 38.89 20.31 7.45
C ALA A 267 37.92 19.48 6.57
N GLY A 268 37.79 18.17 6.81
CA GLY A 268 36.90 17.28 6.05
C GLY A 268 37.45 15.87 5.80
N LEU A 269 36.96 15.22 4.75
CA LEU A 269 37.42 13.92 4.26
C LEU A 269 38.44 14.11 3.15
N CYS A 270 39.68 13.68 3.37
CA CYS A 270 40.72 13.69 2.34
C CYS A 270 40.86 12.29 1.73
N PRO A 271 40.63 12.09 0.41
CA PRO A 271 40.79 10.79 -0.22
C PRO A 271 42.26 10.36 -0.16
N VAL A 272 42.49 9.11 0.26
CA VAL A 272 43.82 8.53 0.46
C VAL A 272 44.10 7.53 -0.65
N ASP A 273 43.23 6.53 -0.77
CA ASP A 273 43.35 5.46 -1.76
C ASP A 273 41.95 4.94 -2.13
N SER A 274 41.85 4.17 -3.20
CA SER A 274 40.62 3.47 -3.57
C SER A 274 40.90 2.20 -4.35
N LEU A 275 40.12 1.17 -4.04
CA LEU A 275 40.21 -0.14 -4.68
C LEU A 275 38.87 -0.50 -5.32
N GLU A 276 38.94 -0.92 -6.58
CA GLU A 276 37.83 -1.52 -7.29
C GLU A 276 37.96 -3.04 -7.27
N TRP A 277 36.89 -3.72 -6.91
CA TRP A 277 36.88 -5.17 -6.72
C TRP A 277 35.48 -5.74 -6.95
N THR A 278 35.36 -7.06 -7.07
CA THR A 278 34.09 -7.76 -7.27
C THR A 278 33.77 -8.67 -6.09
N GLU A 279 32.50 -9.00 -5.89
CA GLU A 279 32.07 -9.88 -4.77
C GLU A 279 32.84 -11.22 -4.71
N ASP A 280 33.30 -11.72 -5.84
CA ASP A 280 34.06 -12.98 -5.96
C ASP A 280 35.58 -12.82 -5.76
N THR A 281 36.06 -11.62 -5.44
CA THR A 281 37.49 -11.37 -5.19
C THR A 281 37.87 -11.84 -3.77
N GLU A 282 38.92 -12.66 -3.64
CA GLU A 282 39.50 -13.06 -2.35
C GLU A 282 40.74 -12.20 -2.03
N PHE A 283 40.95 -11.86 -0.76
CA PHE A 283 42.02 -10.98 -0.25
C PHE A 283 42.76 -11.57 0.96
#